data_AF-A0A9X1LKA5-F1
#
_entry.id   AF-A0A9X1LKA5-F1
#
_cell.length_a   1.000
_cell.length_b   1.000
_cell.length_c   1.000
_cell.angle_alpha   90.00
_cell.angle_beta   90.00
_cell.angle_gamma   90.00
#
_symmetry.space_group_name_H-M   'P 1'
#
loop_
_entity.id
_entity.type
_entity.pdbx_description
1 polymer ?
#
loop_
_entity_poly.entity_id
_entity_poly.type
_entity_poly.pdbx_seq_one_letter_code
_entity_poly.pdbx_strand_id
1 'polypeptide(L)'
;MASTGNTLLALITGAAIGAGVGLLYAPDSGDKTRKKLKKDAQQTRDNLNKRYHETSSNLSEKAKKARVDFEVRLEETLSSASHKADDILAAMETKLEELRKQNAKLQKDKSSKSGGKSPDKAVV
;
A
#
# COMPACT_ATOMS: atom_id res chain seq x y z
N MET A 1 -9.44 35.62 1.22
CA MET A 1 -10.51 35.15 2.15
C MET A 1 -11.63 34.44 1.38
N ALA A 2 -11.32 33.45 0.53
CA ALA A 2 -12.32 32.70 -0.25
C ALA A 2 -12.58 31.28 0.30
N SER A 3 -11.70 30.79 1.18
CA SER A 3 -11.75 29.43 1.74
C SER A 3 -12.75 29.28 2.87
N THR A 4 -12.95 30.30 3.70
CA THR A 4 -13.84 30.25 4.87
C THR A 4 -15.30 30.01 4.48
N GLY A 5 -15.77 30.63 3.39
CA GLY A 5 -17.14 30.44 2.89
C GLY A 5 -17.39 29.01 2.38
N ASN A 6 -16.44 28.46 1.63
CA ASN A 6 -16.54 27.09 1.12
C ASN A 6 -16.46 26.04 2.24
N THR A 7 -15.62 26.26 3.26
CA THR A 7 -15.53 25.38 4.43
C THR A 7 -16.82 25.40 5.25
N LEU A 8 -17.45 26.57 5.43
CA LEU A 8 -18.72 26.68 6.16
C LEU A 8 -19.86 25.97 5.42
N LEU A 9 -19.92 26.13 4.09
CA LEU A 9 -20.91 25.44 3.24
C LEU A 9 -20.72 23.92 3.28
N ALA A 10 -19.47 23.45 3.21
CA ALA A 10 -19.15 22.03 3.33
C ALA A 10 -19.54 21.46 4.71
N LEU A 11 -19.31 22.21 5.79
CA LEU A 11 -19.68 21.79 7.15
C LEU A 11 -21.20 21.67 7.32
N ILE A 12 -21.97 22.67 6.87
CA ILE A 12 -23.43 22.65 6.98
C ILE A 12 -24.02 21.53 6.13
N THR A 13 -23.49 21.32 4.92
CA THR A 13 -23.93 20.25 4.03
C THR A 13 -23.63 18.87 4.64
N GLY A 14 -22.41 18.68 5.18
CA GLY A 14 -22.03 17.46 5.87
C GLY A 14 -22.88 17.20 7.12
N ALA A 15 -23.16 18.23 7.91
CA ALA A 15 -24.00 18.15 9.10
C ALA A 15 -25.46 17.81 8.75
N ALA A 16 -26.02 18.39 7.68
CA ALA A 16 -27.39 18.09 7.24
C ALA A 16 -27.53 16.64 6.77
N ILE A 17 -26.56 16.12 6.02
CA ILE A 17 -26.53 14.70 5.61
C ILE A 17 -26.37 13.80 6.84
N GLY A 18 -25.45 14.13 7.74
CA GLY A 18 -25.22 13.37 8.98
C GLY A 18 -26.45 13.34 9.88
N ALA A 19 -27.14 14.47 10.04
CA ALA A 19 -28.37 14.57 10.82
C ALA A 19 -29.54 13.85 10.12
N GLY A 20 -29.66 13.96 8.80
CA GLY A 20 -30.68 13.24 8.02
C GLY A 20 -30.55 11.72 8.18
N VAL A 21 -29.34 11.19 8.06
CA VAL A 21 -29.06 9.76 8.27
C VAL A 21 -29.25 9.36 9.74
N GLY A 22 -28.78 10.18 10.68
CA GLY A 22 -28.91 9.92 12.12
C GLY A 22 -30.36 9.91 12.60
N LEU A 23 -31.21 10.80 12.07
CA LEU A 23 -32.62 10.86 12.39
C LEU A 23 -33.42 9.71 11.76
N LEU A 24 -33.10 9.33 10.52
CA LEU A 24 -33.70 8.15 9.87
C LEU A 24 -33.27 6.83 10.52
N TYR A 25 -32.07 6.79 11.10
CA TYR A 25 -31.55 5.62 11.81
C TYR A 25 -32.07 5.54 13.25
N ALA A 26 -32.43 6.67 13.86
CA ALA A 26 -32.95 6.69 15.22
C ALA A 26 -34.28 5.92 15.28
N PRO A 27 -34.32 4.75 15.93
CA PRO A 27 -35.50 3.91 15.93
C PRO A 27 -36.63 4.54 16.75
N ASP A 28 -37.86 4.18 16.37
CA ASP A 28 -39.11 4.49 17.07
C ASP A 28 -39.03 4.37 18.60
N SER A 29 -39.91 5.12 19.28
CA SER A 29 -40.09 5.17 20.74
C SER A 29 -39.89 3.81 21.44
N GLY A 30 -39.00 3.82 22.43
CA GLY A 30 -38.24 2.65 22.91
C GLY A 30 -39.05 1.50 23.52
N ASP A 31 -40.30 1.72 23.91
CA ASP A 31 -41.18 0.74 24.54
C ASP A 31 -41.69 -0.31 23.54
N LYS A 32 -42.03 0.09 22.30
CA LYS A 32 -42.38 -0.86 21.22
C LYS A 32 -41.12 -1.54 20.66
N THR A 33 -40.03 -0.80 20.58
CA THR A 33 -38.73 -1.27 20.06
C THR A 33 -38.09 -2.32 20.98
N ARG A 34 -38.13 -2.16 22.31
CA ARG A 34 -37.62 -3.19 23.24
C ARG A 34 -38.40 -4.51 23.16
N LYS A 35 -39.73 -4.45 23.03
CA LYS A 35 -40.56 -5.66 22.89
C LYS A 35 -40.29 -6.38 21.57
N LYS A 36 -40.23 -5.64 20.45
CA LYS A 36 -39.90 -6.21 19.13
C LYS A 36 -38.47 -6.76 19.09
N LEU A 37 -37.49 -5.99 19.56
CA LEU A 37 -36.09 -6.41 19.60
C LEU A 37 -35.88 -7.67 20.45
N LYS A 38 -36.56 -7.82 21.59
CA LYS A 38 -36.41 -9.03 22.41
C LYS A 38 -36.94 -10.28 21.69
N LYS A 39 -38.06 -10.15 20.98
CA LYS A 39 -38.69 -11.24 20.21
C LYS A 39 -37.88 -11.57 18.96
N ASP A 40 -37.50 -10.55 18.20
CA ASP A 40 -36.73 -10.68 16.96
C ASP A 40 -35.32 -11.18 17.28
N ALA A 41 -34.67 -10.70 18.34
CA ALA A 41 -33.36 -11.19 18.74
C ALA A 41 -33.39 -12.68 19.08
N GLN A 42 -34.38 -13.18 19.82
CA GLN A 42 -34.48 -14.62 20.10
C GLN A 42 -34.64 -15.43 18.80
N GLN A 43 -35.56 -15.04 17.92
CA GLN A 43 -35.76 -15.72 16.64
C GLN A 43 -34.55 -15.63 15.71
N THR A 44 -33.88 -14.48 15.67
CA THR A 44 -32.68 -14.27 14.87
C THR A 44 -31.51 -15.08 15.42
N ARG A 45 -31.32 -15.18 16.74
CA ARG A 45 -30.25 -15.98 17.35
C ARG A 45 -30.39 -17.45 16.99
N ASP A 46 -31.60 -18.01 17.08
CA ASP A 46 -31.85 -19.41 16.75
C ASP A 46 -31.62 -19.71 15.25
N ASN A 47 -32.07 -18.80 14.38
CA ASN A 47 -31.87 -18.92 12.93
C ASN A 47 -30.41 -18.69 12.51
N LEU A 48 -29.71 -17.75 13.15
CA LEU A 48 -28.29 -17.53 12.94
C LEU A 48 -27.50 -18.74 13.40
N ASN A 49 -27.74 -19.28 14.59
CA ASN A 49 -26.93 -20.38 15.10
C ASN A 49 -27.01 -21.62 14.19
N LYS A 50 -28.19 -21.93 13.64
CA LYS A 50 -28.35 -22.98 12.62
C LYS A 50 -27.60 -22.67 11.33
N ARG A 51 -27.79 -21.47 10.77
CA ARG A 51 -27.13 -21.05 9.51
C ARG A 51 -25.62 -20.89 9.66
N TYR A 52 -25.14 -20.48 10.83
CA TYR A 52 -23.73 -20.29 11.13
C TYR A 52 -23.00 -21.62 11.21
N HIS A 53 -23.61 -22.64 11.84
CA HIS A 53 -23.04 -23.99 11.84
C HIS A 53 -22.94 -24.58 10.42
N GLU A 54 -23.97 -24.41 9.58
CA GLU A 54 -23.94 -24.91 8.18
C GLU A 54 -23.02 -24.09 7.26
N THR A 55 -22.95 -22.77 7.47
CA THR A 55 -22.12 -21.87 6.63
C THR A 55 -20.66 -21.89 7.04
N SER A 56 -20.36 -22.01 8.34
CA SER A 56 -18.99 -22.03 8.86
C SER A 56 -18.20 -23.23 8.32
N SER A 57 -18.85 -24.38 8.13
CA SER A 57 -18.21 -25.56 7.52
C SER A 57 -17.76 -25.26 6.08
N ASN A 58 -18.67 -24.73 5.27
CA ASN A 58 -18.39 -24.40 3.86
C ASN A 58 -17.42 -23.22 3.70
N LEU A 59 -17.47 -22.25 4.61
CA LEU A 59 -16.57 -21.09 4.61
C LEU A 59 -15.16 -21.48 5.05
N SER A 60 -15.02 -22.37 6.04
CA SER A 60 -13.72 -22.88 6.49
C SER A 60 -12.99 -23.61 5.36
N GLU A 61 -13.67 -24.46 4.61
CA GLU A 61 -13.08 -25.17 3.47
C GLU A 61 -12.69 -24.21 2.33
N LYS A 62 -13.54 -23.24 1.98
CA LYS A 62 -13.19 -22.20 0.99
C LYS A 62 -12.02 -21.33 1.46
N ALA A 63 -11.98 -20.97 2.74
CA ALA A 63 -10.90 -20.17 3.32
C ALA A 63 -9.58 -20.94 3.32
N LYS A 64 -9.58 -22.22 3.69
CA LYS A 64 -8.40 -23.09 3.58
C LYS A 64 -7.89 -23.15 2.14
N LYS A 65 -8.79 -23.36 1.17
CA LYS A 65 -8.39 -23.43 -0.24
C LYS A 65 -7.79 -22.10 -0.73
N ALA A 66 -8.40 -20.98 -0.37
CA ALA A 66 -7.87 -19.65 -0.69
C ALA A 66 -6.52 -19.36 -0.03
N ARG A 67 -6.30 -19.86 1.21
CA ARG A 67 -5.01 -19.75 1.90
C ARG A 67 -3.92 -20.53 1.15
N VAL A 68 -4.20 -21.77 0.77
CA VAL A 68 -3.25 -22.61 0.00
C VAL A 68 -2.93 -21.98 -1.35
N ASP A 69 -3.95 -21.55 -2.12
CA ASP A 69 -3.74 -20.89 -3.41
C ASP A 69 -2.93 -19.59 -3.28
N PHE A 70 -3.11 -18.86 -2.17
CA PHE A 70 -2.35 -17.64 -1.89
C PHE A 70 -0.90 -17.94 -1.52
N GLU A 71 -0.64 -18.95 -0.68
CA GLU A 71 0.72 -19.37 -0.31
C GLU A 71 1.53 -19.75 -1.55
N VAL A 72 0.96 -20.54 -2.47
CA VAL A 72 1.62 -20.94 -3.73
C VAL A 72 2.00 -19.71 -4.57
N ARG A 73 1.06 -18.78 -4.77
CA ARG A 73 1.31 -17.56 -5.56
C ARG A 73 2.32 -16.63 -4.89
N LEU A 74 2.31 -16.56 -3.57
CA LEU A 74 3.23 -15.73 -2.81
C LEU A 74 4.65 -16.28 -2.92
N GLU A 75 4.82 -17.60 -2.85
CA GLU A 75 6.12 -18.26 -2.97
C GLU A 75 6.71 -18.13 -4.38
N GLU A 76 5.89 -18.26 -5.42
CA GLU A 76 6.29 -17.97 -6.81
C GLU A 76 6.71 -16.50 -7.00
N THR A 77 5.96 -15.57 -6.39
CA THR A 77 6.26 -14.13 -6.44
C THR A 77 7.55 -13.81 -5.69
N LEU A 78 7.75 -14.38 -4.50
CA LEU A 78 8.96 -14.21 -3.71
C LEU A 78 10.18 -14.78 -4.44
N SER A 79 10.06 -15.97 -5.03
CA SER A 79 11.13 -16.62 -5.79
C SER A 79 11.55 -15.80 -7.02
N SER A 80 10.57 -15.38 -7.83
CA SER A 80 10.84 -14.55 -9.01
C SER A 80 11.40 -13.18 -8.66
N ALA A 81 10.91 -12.57 -7.57
CA ALA A 81 11.44 -11.31 -7.06
C ALA A 81 12.88 -11.47 -6.54
N SER A 82 13.19 -12.56 -5.83
CA SER A 82 14.54 -12.86 -5.33
C SER A 82 15.53 -12.99 -6.48
N HIS A 83 15.20 -13.82 -7.49
CA HIS A 83 16.05 -13.97 -8.66
C HIS A 83 16.28 -12.64 -9.39
N LYS A 84 15.23 -11.85 -9.54
CA LYS A 84 15.33 -10.54 -10.18
C LYS A 84 16.13 -9.54 -9.33
N ALA A 85 16.09 -9.64 -8.01
CA ALA A 85 16.89 -8.84 -7.11
C ALA A 85 18.38 -9.21 -7.23
N ASP A 86 18.71 -10.50 -7.32
CA ASP A 86 20.08 -10.98 -7.51
C ASP A 86 20.68 -10.48 -8.85
N ASP A 87 19.91 -10.57 -9.94
CA ASP A 87 20.31 -10.05 -11.26
C ASP A 87 20.57 -8.54 -11.22
N ILE A 88 19.71 -7.79 -10.52
CA ILE A 88 19.86 -6.35 -10.33
C ILE A 88 21.13 -6.06 -9.52
N LEU A 89 21.40 -6.81 -8.46
CA LEU A 89 22.59 -6.64 -7.63
C LEU A 89 23.87 -6.82 -8.47
N ALA A 90 23.94 -7.89 -9.27
CA ALA A 90 25.07 -8.16 -10.17
C ALA A 90 25.28 -7.05 -11.22
N ALA A 91 24.19 -6.54 -11.79
CA ALA A 91 24.25 -5.42 -12.74
C ALA A 91 24.71 -4.12 -12.06
N MET A 92 24.30 -3.88 -10.81
CA MET A 92 24.74 -2.72 -10.03
C MET A 92 26.23 -2.80 -9.69
N GLU A 93 26.75 -3.96 -9.28
CA GLU A 93 28.18 -4.17 -9.02
C GLU A 93 29.02 -3.89 -10.27
N THR A 94 28.60 -4.44 -11.41
CA THR A 94 29.29 -4.24 -12.70
C THR A 94 29.33 -2.75 -13.08
N LYS A 95 28.18 -2.05 -12.99
CA LYS A 95 28.13 -0.60 -13.25
C LYS A 95 28.97 0.21 -12.26
N LEU A 96 29.00 -0.19 -10.99
CA LEU A 96 29.79 0.49 -9.96
C LEU A 96 31.30 0.37 -10.22
N GLU A 97 31.75 -0.82 -10.64
CA GLU A 97 33.14 -1.04 -11.06
C GLU A 97 33.51 -0.22 -12.30
N GLU A 98 32.62 -0.19 -13.30
CA GLU A 98 32.85 0.54 -14.55
C GLU A 98 32.94 2.05 -14.29
N LEU A 99 32.07 2.59 -13.45
CA LEU A 99 32.13 3.99 -12.99
C LEU A 99 33.41 4.29 -12.21
N ARG A 100 33.89 3.37 -11.35
CA ARG A 100 35.18 3.53 -10.66
C ARG A 100 36.35 3.55 -11.64
N LYS A 101 36.37 2.66 -12.65
CA LYS A 101 37.40 2.63 -13.69
C LYS A 101 37.37 3.89 -14.56
N GLN A 102 36.19 4.36 -14.96
CA GLN A 102 36.04 5.61 -15.72
C GLN A 102 36.52 6.81 -14.91
N ASN A 103 36.13 6.93 -13.64
CA ASN A 103 36.61 8.01 -12.76
C ASN A 103 38.14 7.98 -12.57
N ALA A 104 38.74 6.80 -12.40
CA ALA A 104 40.20 6.66 -12.28
C ALA A 104 40.93 7.06 -13.57
N LYS A 105 40.41 6.66 -14.75
CA LYS A 105 40.95 7.09 -16.06
C LYS A 105 40.84 8.61 -16.25
N LEU A 106 39.69 9.20 -15.92
CA LEU A 106 39.48 10.66 -16.00
C LEU A 106 40.44 11.44 -15.10
N GLN A 107 40.81 10.92 -13.93
CA GLN A 107 41.81 11.56 -13.06
C GLN A 107 43.24 11.44 -13.61
N LYS A 108 43.60 10.31 -14.22
CA LYS A 108 44.90 10.13 -14.89
C LYS A 108 45.05 10.99 -16.16
N ASP A 109 43.98 11.14 -16.93
CA ASP A 109 44.00 11.99 -18.12
C ASP A 109 43.97 13.49 -17.76
N LYS A 110 43.32 13.86 -16.65
CA LYS A 110 43.43 15.23 -16.11
C LYS A 110 44.83 15.55 -15.61
N SER A 111 45.53 14.60 -14.97
CA SER A 111 46.92 14.85 -14.52
C SER A 111 47.90 14.91 -15.70
N SER A 112 47.72 14.08 -16.74
CA SER A 112 48.57 14.10 -17.95
C SER A 112 48.38 15.36 -18.81
N LYS A 113 47.16 15.92 -18.88
CA LYS A 113 46.90 17.18 -19.62
C LYS A 113 47.40 18.45 -18.91
N SER A 114 47.77 18.39 -17.63
CA SER A 114 48.29 19.56 -16.89
C SER A 114 49.82 19.67 -16.83
N GLY A 115 50.56 18.64 -17.26
CA GLY A 115 52.03 18.59 -17.19
C GLY A 115 52.79 18.94 -18.48
N GLY A 116 52.08 19.30 -19.55
CA GLY A 116 52.66 19.52 -20.89
C GLY A 116 52.60 20.96 -21.37
N LYS A 117 53.14 21.92 -20.62
CA LYS A 117 53.49 23.24 -21.16
C LYS A 117 54.91 23.62 -20.75
N SER A 118 55.90 22.97 -21.36
CA SER A 118 57.17 23.64 -21.59
C SER A 118 56.99 24.59 -22.79
N PRO A 119 57.66 25.74 -22.76
CA PRO A 119 58.60 25.98 -23.84
C PRO A 119 59.96 26.33 -23.24
N ASP A 120 60.91 25.42 -23.45
CA ASP A 120 62.32 25.77 -23.43
C ASP A 120 62.67 26.38 -24.80
N LYS A 121 63.60 27.34 -24.78
CA LYS A 121 64.25 28.04 -25.91
C LYS A 121 63.56 29.27 -26.52
N ALA A 122 64.03 30.45 -26.09
CA ALA A 122 64.42 31.52 -27.00
C ALA A 122 65.69 32.19 -26.45
N VAL A 123 66.84 31.83 -27.04
CA VAL A 123 68.09 32.58 -27.03
C VAL A 123 68.02 33.51 -28.24
N VAL A 124 67.95 34.84 -28.03
CA VAL A 124 68.67 35.90 -28.77
C VAL A 124 68.70 37.16 -27.91
#